data_AF-A0A3D9YZ91-F1
#
_entry.id   AF-A0A3D9YZ91-F1
#
_cell.length_a   1.000
_cell.length_b   1.000
_cell.length_c   1.000
_cell.angle_alpha   90.00
_cell.angle_beta   90.00
_cell.angle_gamma   90.00
#
_symmetry.space_group_name_H-M   'P 1'
#
loop_
_entity.id
_entity.type
_entity.pdbx_description
1 polymer ?
#
loop_
_entity_poly.entity_id
_entity_poly.type
_entity_poly.pdbx_seq_one_letter_code
_entity_poly.pdbx_strand_id
1 'polypeptide(L)'
;MLSKRDATKRWSFQMRQIWNSLKFLWQRTGDVSLFAWLFPWLWDFIVKAFPSLWTGVLTGLAIFAASIIGIVSLTPVVLWLPIALCCGILALALAHLWRWWHRSGVGVHDRPIAELKNEELRNRATQWLKSKLSNNGLHVREANLFGSILHDNYPTNDVDVVIEYKPISERQIAAHTRQIRERVAAEFERTFGKRLHATFFCANEGERREQFFARAGEHEVVFSES
;
A
#
# COMPACT_ATOMS: atom_id res chain seq x y z
N MET A 1 -83.31 -11.24 -12.07
CA MET A 1 -81.87 -11.22 -11.75
C MET A 1 -81.64 -10.22 -10.62
N LEU A 2 -81.17 -10.66 -9.45
CA LEU A 2 -80.78 -9.75 -8.37
C LEU A 2 -79.47 -9.04 -8.76
N SER A 3 -79.42 -7.73 -8.60
CA SER A 3 -78.23 -6.92 -8.87
C SER A 3 -77.05 -7.43 -8.03
N LYS A 4 -75.83 -7.50 -8.60
CA LYS A 4 -74.61 -7.87 -7.86
C LYS A 4 -74.47 -7.08 -6.55
N ARG A 5 -74.94 -5.81 -6.50
CA ARG A 5 -74.94 -4.99 -5.28
C ARG A 5 -75.86 -5.53 -4.19
N ASP A 6 -77.02 -6.08 -4.55
CA ASP A 6 -77.97 -6.62 -3.58
C ASP A 6 -77.50 -7.95 -3.00
N ALA A 7 -76.78 -8.75 -3.79
CA ALA A 7 -76.13 -9.97 -3.33
C ALA A 7 -75.04 -9.66 -2.29
N THR A 8 -74.17 -8.66 -2.54
CA THR A 8 -73.12 -8.25 -1.58
C THR A 8 -73.71 -7.69 -0.29
N LYS A 9 -74.80 -6.90 -0.37
CA LYS A 9 -75.49 -6.36 0.81
C LYS A 9 -76.13 -7.47 1.65
N ARG A 10 -76.84 -8.42 1.04
CA ARG A 10 -77.40 -9.58 1.77
C ARG A 10 -76.33 -10.43 2.43
N TRP A 11 -75.23 -10.70 1.72
CA TRP A 11 -74.13 -11.47 2.25
C TRP A 11 -73.46 -10.79 3.45
N SER A 12 -73.16 -9.48 3.35
CA SER A 12 -72.57 -8.73 4.47
C SER A 12 -73.49 -8.66 5.69
N PHE A 13 -74.82 -8.60 5.48
CA PHE A 13 -75.80 -8.66 6.56
C PHE A 13 -75.82 -10.04 7.24
N GLN A 14 -75.84 -11.13 6.46
CA GLN A 14 -75.81 -12.50 6.99
C GLN A 14 -74.51 -12.78 7.77
N MET A 15 -73.35 -12.36 7.24
CA MET A 15 -72.07 -12.53 7.93
C MET A 15 -72.01 -11.75 9.24
N ARG A 16 -72.62 -10.55 9.29
CA ARG A 16 -72.72 -9.76 10.52
C ARG A 16 -73.62 -10.42 11.57
N GLN A 17 -74.71 -11.07 11.15
CA GLN A 17 -75.55 -11.85 12.07
C GLN A 17 -74.83 -13.09 12.60
N ILE A 18 -74.14 -13.85 11.73
CA ILE A 18 -73.33 -15.00 12.14
C ILE A 18 -72.24 -14.57 13.13
N TRP A 19 -71.56 -13.47 12.86
CA TRP A 19 -70.53 -12.92 13.74
C TRP A 19 -71.08 -12.52 15.11
N ASN A 20 -72.24 -11.85 15.15
CA ASN A 20 -72.87 -11.46 16.40
C ASN A 20 -73.33 -12.69 17.22
N SER A 21 -73.84 -13.73 16.57
CA SER A 21 -74.21 -14.99 17.23
C SER A 21 -72.99 -15.73 17.78
N LEU A 22 -71.87 -15.77 17.04
CA LEU A 22 -70.61 -16.35 17.49
C LEU A 22 -70.01 -15.56 18.67
N LYS A 23 -70.07 -14.23 18.61
CA LYS A 23 -69.61 -13.35 19.70
C LYS A 23 -70.44 -13.56 20.97
N PHE A 24 -71.75 -13.68 20.84
CA PHE A 24 -72.66 -13.97 21.97
C PHE A 24 -72.38 -15.33 22.59
N LEU A 25 -72.19 -16.37 21.76
CA LEU A 25 -71.81 -17.71 22.22
C LEU A 25 -70.47 -17.69 22.97
N TRP A 26 -69.45 -17.04 22.40
CA TRP A 26 -68.13 -16.89 23.03
C TRP A 26 -68.19 -16.19 24.39
N GLN A 27 -68.91 -15.07 24.46
CA GLN A 27 -69.07 -14.31 25.71
C GLN A 27 -69.82 -15.08 26.80
N ARG A 28 -70.71 -16.01 26.41
CA ARG A 28 -71.53 -16.78 27.34
C ARG A 28 -70.85 -18.05 27.86
N THR A 29 -70.02 -18.71 27.04
CA THR A 29 -69.38 -19.97 27.42
C THR A 29 -67.95 -19.78 27.92
N GLY A 30 -67.23 -18.74 27.48
CA GLY A 30 -65.82 -18.53 27.80
C GLY A 30 -64.89 -19.66 27.34
N ASP A 31 -65.40 -20.59 26.54
CA ASP A 31 -64.77 -21.86 26.24
C ASP A 31 -64.03 -21.81 24.89
N VAL A 32 -62.70 -21.80 24.96
CA VAL A 32 -61.79 -21.74 23.82
C VAL A 32 -61.90 -22.98 22.93
N SER A 33 -62.40 -24.10 23.47
CA SER A 33 -62.52 -25.38 22.75
C SER A 33 -63.47 -25.31 21.56
N LEU A 34 -64.52 -24.49 21.64
CA LEU A 34 -65.52 -24.35 20.58
C LEU A 34 -64.97 -23.58 19.37
N PHE A 35 -64.10 -22.60 19.62
CA PHE A 35 -63.38 -21.87 18.57
C PHE A 35 -62.27 -22.72 17.95
N ALA A 36 -61.56 -23.51 18.76
CA ALA A 36 -60.60 -24.49 18.26
C ALA A 36 -61.25 -25.57 17.36
N TRP A 37 -62.51 -25.94 17.63
CA TRP A 37 -63.27 -26.87 16.80
C TRP A 37 -63.83 -26.23 15.51
N LEU A 38 -64.33 -24.99 15.58
CA LEU A 38 -64.90 -24.28 14.41
C LEU A 38 -63.83 -23.70 13.48
N PHE A 39 -62.67 -23.29 14.00
CA PHE A 39 -61.65 -22.60 13.22
C PHE A 39 -61.12 -23.42 12.04
N PRO A 40 -60.80 -24.73 12.16
CA PRO A 40 -60.36 -25.54 11.03
C PRO A 40 -61.39 -25.61 9.90
N TRP A 41 -62.68 -25.72 10.25
CA TRP A 41 -63.78 -25.76 9.27
C TRP A 41 -63.99 -24.42 8.58
N LEU A 42 -63.98 -23.33 9.34
CA LEU A 42 -64.14 -21.98 8.81
C LEU A 42 -62.94 -21.60 7.92
N TRP A 43 -61.74 -21.99 8.34
CA TRP A 43 -60.50 -21.81 7.61
C TRP A 43 -60.53 -22.58 6.28
N ASP A 44 -60.87 -23.87 6.31
CA ASP A 44 -60.99 -24.70 5.11
C ASP A 44 -62.05 -24.16 4.14
N PHE A 45 -63.17 -23.66 4.67
CA PHE A 45 -64.20 -22.99 3.87
C PHE A 45 -63.68 -21.71 3.21
N ILE A 46 -62.97 -20.85 3.94
CA ILE A 46 -62.41 -19.60 3.40
C ILE A 46 -61.35 -19.89 2.32
N VAL A 47 -60.48 -20.87 2.55
CA VAL A 47 -59.45 -21.29 1.59
C VAL A 47 -60.08 -21.83 0.31
N LYS A 48 -61.11 -22.67 0.42
CA LYS A 48 -61.83 -23.25 -0.72
C LYS A 48 -62.74 -22.27 -1.46
N ALA A 49 -63.35 -21.32 -0.75
CA ALA A 49 -64.26 -20.34 -1.34
C ALA A 49 -63.54 -19.24 -2.11
N PHE A 50 -62.27 -18.95 -1.77
CA PHE A 50 -61.51 -17.84 -2.35
C PHE A 50 -60.10 -18.24 -2.82
N PRO A 51 -59.95 -19.23 -3.71
CA PRO A 51 -58.65 -19.73 -4.15
C PRO A 51 -57.80 -18.66 -4.86
N SER A 52 -58.44 -17.71 -5.55
CA SER A 52 -57.77 -16.62 -6.26
C SER A 52 -57.17 -15.53 -5.36
N LEU A 53 -57.70 -15.35 -4.15
CA LEU A 53 -57.13 -14.43 -3.15
C LEU A 53 -55.85 -15.03 -2.55
N TRP A 54 -55.84 -16.34 -2.31
CA TRP A 54 -54.68 -17.05 -1.76
C TRP A 54 -53.53 -17.18 -2.74
N THR A 55 -53.81 -17.46 -4.01
CA THR A 55 -52.76 -17.43 -5.03
C THR A 55 -52.13 -16.05 -5.13
N GLY A 56 -52.92 -14.97 -5.09
CA GLY A 56 -52.39 -13.60 -5.06
C GLY A 56 -51.47 -13.31 -3.87
N VAL A 57 -51.88 -13.73 -2.66
CA VAL A 57 -51.08 -13.54 -1.43
C VAL A 57 -49.79 -14.37 -1.46
N LEU A 58 -49.87 -15.64 -1.87
CA LEU A 58 -48.71 -16.52 -1.95
C LEU A 58 -47.72 -16.07 -3.03
N THR A 59 -48.20 -15.63 -4.19
CA THR A 59 -47.36 -15.06 -5.25
C THR A 59 -46.69 -13.76 -4.78
N GLY A 60 -47.41 -12.90 -4.07
CA GLY A 60 -46.84 -11.68 -3.47
C GLY A 60 -45.73 -11.98 -2.46
N LEU A 61 -45.94 -12.95 -1.57
CA LEU A 61 -44.93 -13.40 -0.61
C LEU A 61 -43.71 -14.02 -1.29
N ALA A 62 -43.91 -14.82 -2.34
CA ALA A 62 -42.82 -15.43 -3.10
C ALA A 62 -41.94 -14.39 -3.82
N ILE A 63 -42.56 -13.37 -4.45
CA ILE A 63 -41.84 -12.26 -5.09
C ILE A 63 -41.05 -11.44 -4.06
N PHE A 64 -41.66 -11.16 -2.91
CA PHE A 64 -40.99 -10.44 -1.82
C PHE A 64 -39.79 -11.22 -1.26
N ALA A 65 -39.96 -12.52 -1.01
CA ALA A 65 -38.87 -13.39 -0.56
C ALA A 65 -37.73 -13.49 -1.60
N ALA A 66 -38.05 -13.67 -2.88
CA ALA A 66 -37.05 -13.70 -3.95
C ALA A 66 -36.28 -12.38 -4.07
N SER A 67 -36.95 -11.24 -3.84
CA SER A 67 -36.33 -9.91 -3.87
C SER A 67 -35.37 -9.70 -2.69
N ILE A 68 -35.74 -10.17 -1.49
CA ILE A 68 -34.85 -10.16 -0.31
C ILE A 68 -33.62 -11.04 -0.56
N ILE A 69 -33.81 -12.24 -1.11
CA ILE A 69 -32.69 -13.14 -1.44
C ILE A 69 -31.76 -12.47 -2.45
N GLY A 70 -32.28 -11.84 -3.51
CA GLY A 70 -31.46 -11.11 -4.48
C GLY A 70 -30.64 -9.97 -3.88
N ILE A 71 -31.23 -9.19 -2.95
CA ILE A 71 -30.53 -8.09 -2.26
C ILE A 71 -29.46 -8.64 -1.30
N VAL A 72 -29.75 -9.73 -0.59
CA VAL A 72 -28.81 -10.39 0.33
C VAL A 72 -27.67 -11.09 -0.43
N SER A 73 -27.91 -11.57 -1.65
CA SER A 73 -26.86 -12.16 -2.49
C SER A 73 -25.93 -11.12 -3.12
N LEU A 74 -26.39 -9.89 -3.33
CA LEU A 74 -25.59 -8.79 -3.91
C LEU A 74 -24.80 -8.00 -2.87
N THR A 75 -25.21 -8.01 -1.61
CA THR A 75 -24.55 -7.29 -0.51
C THR A 75 -23.08 -7.67 -0.32
N PRO A 76 -22.64 -8.95 -0.35
CA PRO A 76 -21.22 -9.26 -0.24
C PRO A 76 -20.42 -8.67 -1.42
N VAL A 77 -20.92 -8.77 -2.65
CA VAL A 77 -20.19 -8.25 -3.82
C VAL A 77 -20.01 -6.73 -3.72
N VAL A 78 -21.06 -5.99 -3.33
CA VAL A 78 -20.98 -4.53 -3.19
C VAL A 78 -20.11 -4.10 -2.00
N LEU A 79 -20.08 -4.86 -0.90
CA LEU A 79 -19.22 -4.56 0.24
C LEU A 79 -17.74 -4.89 0.00
N TRP A 80 -17.46 -5.96 -0.74
CA TRP A 80 -16.09 -6.44 -0.97
C TRP A 80 -15.41 -5.79 -2.19
N LEU A 81 -16.18 -5.26 -3.15
CA LEU A 81 -15.61 -4.59 -4.34
C LEU A 81 -14.66 -3.42 -4.00
N PRO A 82 -15.01 -2.50 -3.07
CA PRO A 82 -14.12 -1.39 -2.69
C PRO A 82 -12.86 -1.89 -1.98
N ILE A 83 -12.98 -2.94 -1.16
CA ILE A 83 -11.86 -3.54 -0.43
C ILE A 83 -10.91 -4.23 -1.42
N ALA A 84 -11.44 -5.01 -2.36
CA ALA A 84 -10.64 -5.66 -3.40
C ALA A 84 -9.92 -4.65 -4.29
N LEU A 85 -10.59 -3.55 -4.67
CA LEU A 85 -9.97 -2.43 -5.40
C LEU A 85 -8.86 -1.76 -4.59
N CYS A 86 -9.07 -1.49 -3.30
CA CYS A 86 -8.04 -0.91 -2.43
C CYS A 86 -6.83 -1.84 -2.28
N CYS A 87 -7.06 -3.14 -2.08
CA CYS A 87 -5.99 -4.15 -2.00
C CYS A 87 -5.21 -4.25 -3.32
N GLY A 88 -5.90 -4.18 -4.47
CA GLY A 88 -5.25 -4.17 -5.79
C GLY A 88 -4.38 -2.93 -6.00
N ILE A 89 -4.88 -1.74 -5.65
CA ILE A 89 -4.11 -0.48 -5.72
C ILE A 89 -2.90 -0.54 -4.79
N LEU A 90 -3.07 -1.05 -3.56
CA LEU A 90 -1.97 -1.20 -2.61
C LEU A 90 -0.91 -2.17 -3.12
N ALA A 91 -1.30 -3.31 -3.70
CA ALA A 91 -0.39 -4.27 -4.28
C ALA A 91 0.41 -3.67 -5.46
N LEU A 92 -0.25 -2.89 -6.32
CA LEU A 92 0.42 -2.16 -7.41
C LEU A 92 1.39 -1.10 -6.87
N ALA A 93 1.00 -0.36 -5.83
CA ALA A 93 1.86 0.62 -5.17
C ALA A 93 3.11 -0.06 -4.55
N LEU A 94 2.92 -1.18 -3.86
CA LEU A 94 4.01 -1.99 -3.30
C LEU A 94 4.91 -2.57 -4.40
N ALA A 95 4.36 -3.04 -5.51
CA ALA A 95 5.14 -3.52 -6.65
C ALA A 95 5.94 -2.38 -7.30
N HIS A 96 5.37 -1.18 -7.40
CA HIS A 96 6.08 0.01 -7.87
C HIS A 96 7.18 0.46 -6.91
N LEU A 97 6.93 0.44 -5.59
CA LEU A 97 7.92 0.70 -4.55
C LEU A 97 9.06 -0.33 -4.59
N TRP A 98 8.73 -1.61 -4.72
CA TRP A 98 9.72 -2.69 -4.88
C TRP A 98 10.57 -2.49 -6.12
N ARG A 99 9.94 -2.19 -7.26
CA ARG A 99 10.64 -1.95 -8.53
C ARG A 99 11.46 -0.67 -8.51
N TRP A 100 10.98 0.37 -7.83
CA TRP A 100 11.73 1.60 -7.59
C TRP A 100 12.95 1.29 -6.73
N TRP A 101 12.78 0.64 -5.58
CA TRP A 101 13.86 0.20 -4.69
C TRP A 101 14.92 -0.62 -5.44
N HIS A 102 14.50 -1.57 -6.27
CA HIS A 102 15.40 -2.42 -7.05
C HIS A 102 16.12 -1.66 -8.17
N ARG A 103 15.52 -0.59 -8.71
CA ARG A 103 16.14 0.32 -9.69
C ARG A 103 16.99 1.41 -9.04
N SER A 104 16.74 1.75 -7.78
CA SER A 104 17.51 2.74 -7.00
C SER A 104 18.94 2.31 -6.69
N GLY A 105 19.40 1.17 -7.20
CA GLY A 105 20.81 0.82 -7.17
C GLY A 105 21.31 0.32 -5.81
N VAL A 106 20.44 -0.21 -4.96
CA VAL A 106 20.86 -1.19 -3.94
C VAL A 106 20.98 -2.56 -4.62
N GLY A 107 21.77 -2.58 -5.68
CA GLY A 107 22.24 -3.76 -6.37
C GLY A 107 23.75 -3.62 -6.41
N VAL A 108 24.41 -4.07 -5.36
CA VAL A 108 25.86 -4.26 -5.40
C VAL A 108 26.09 -5.75 -5.28
N HIS A 109 26.18 -6.37 -6.45
CA HIS A 109 26.94 -7.56 -6.75
C HIS A 109 27.37 -8.43 -5.56
N ASP A 110 26.68 -9.56 -5.36
CA ASP A 110 27.09 -10.69 -4.51
C ASP A 110 28.33 -11.43 -5.06
N ARG A 111 29.37 -10.70 -5.45
CA ARG A 111 30.72 -11.26 -5.46
C ARG A 111 31.42 -10.70 -4.23
N PRO A 112 31.92 -11.54 -3.31
CA PRO A 112 32.79 -11.03 -2.25
C PRO A 112 33.96 -10.30 -2.91
N ILE A 113 34.04 -8.99 -2.70
CA ILE A 113 35.05 -8.08 -3.28
C ILE A 113 36.47 -8.42 -2.80
N ALA A 114 36.60 -9.34 -1.85
CA ALA A 114 37.85 -9.91 -1.37
C ALA A 114 38.74 -10.52 -2.48
N GLU A 115 38.22 -10.75 -3.70
CA GLU A 115 38.98 -11.30 -4.83
C GLU A 115 39.06 -10.38 -6.07
N LEU A 116 38.62 -9.11 -5.99
CA LEU A 116 38.83 -8.18 -7.11
C LEU A 116 40.31 -7.78 -7.19
N LYS A 117 40.92 -7.91 -8.37
CA LYS A 117 42.25 -7.36 -8.64
C LYS A 117 42.25 -5.86 -8.35
N ASN A 118 43.32 -5.33 -7.73
CA ASN A 118 43.42 -3.93 -7.33
C ASN A 118 43.09 -2.95 -8.47
N GLU A 119 43.48 -3.26 -9.71
CA GLU A 119 43.17 -2.45 -10.89
C GLU A 119 41.66 -2.37 -11.19
N GLU A 120 40.92 -3.47 -11.03
CA GLU A 120 39.47 -3.46 -11.23
C GLU A 120 38.75 -2.72 -10.10
N LEU A 121 39.22 -2.89 -8.86
CA LEU A 121 38.72 -2.14 -7.71
C LEU A 121 38.95 -0.64 -7.89
N ARG A 122 40.16 -0.23 -8.30
CA ARG A 122 40.53 1.16 -8.61
C ARG A 122 39.57 1.76 -9.62
N ASN A 123 39.38 1.11 -10.77
CA ASN A 123 38.49 1.59 -11.82
C ASN A 123 37.05 1.75 -11.34
N ARG A 124 36.52 0.78 -10.60
CA ARG A 124 35.15 0.83 -10.06
C ARG A 124 35.00 1.90 -8.97
N ALA A 125 35.97 2.03 -8.07
CA ALA A 125 35.97 3.03 -7.00
C ALA A 125 36.02 4.44 -7.59
N THR A 126 36.90 4.69 -8.56
CA THR A 126 37.02 5.96 -9.28
C THR A 126 35.70 6.33 -9.98
N GLN A 127 35.08 5.41 -10.72
CA GLN A 127 33.80 5.66 -11.38
C GLN A 127 32.67 5.94 -10.37
N TRP A 128 32.61 5.17 -9.28
CA TRP A 128 31.61 5.34 -8.23
C TRP A 128 31.76 6.68 -7.53
N LEU A 129 32.99 7.03 -7.13
CA LEU A 129 33.31 8.32 -6.49
C LEU A 129 32.98 9.48 -7.42
N LYS A 130 33.37 9.40 -8.69
CA LYS A 130 33.03 10.41 -9.70
C LYS A 130 31.51 10.60 -9.80
N SER A 131 30.74 9.52 -9.89
CA SER A 131 29.27 9.58 -9.94
C SER A 131 28.64 10.14 -8.67
N LYS A 132 29.20 9.86 -7.49
CA LYS A 132 28.67 10.38 -6.22
C LYS A 132 29.00 11.85 -6.03
N LEU A 133 30.22 12.26 -6.35
CA LEU A 133 30.73 13.62 -6.17
C LEU A 133 30.20 14.60 -7.24
N SER A 134 29.86 14.11 -8.44
CA SER A 134 29.26 14.93 -9.51
C SER A 134 27.79 15.32 -9.26
N ASN A 135 27.17 14.85 -8.18
CA ASN A 135 25.82 15.27 -7.84
C ASN A 135 25.77 16.77 -7.56
N ASN A 136 24.89 17.48 -8.31
CA ASN A 136 24.60 18.90 -8.18
C ASN A 136 24.21 19.24 -6.73
N GLY A 137 25.20 19.59 -5.90
CA GLY A 137 25.01 19.84 -4.49
C GLY A 137 26.24 19.59 -3.61
N LEU A 138 27.28 18.93 -4.10
CA LEU A 138 28.51 18.68 -3.30
C LEU A 138 29.63 19.72 -3.48
N HIS A 139 29.44 20.72 -4.36
CA HIS A 139 30.37 21.84 -4.59
C HIS A 139 31.86 21.44 -4.65
N VAL A 140 32.16 20.28 -5.22
CA VAL A 140 33.54 19.79 -5.40
C VAL A 140 34.15 20.45 -6.64
N ARG A 141 35.37 20.96 -6.51
CA ARG A 141 36.21 21.44 -7.62
C ARG A 141 37.06 20.30 -8.18
N GLU A 142 37.71 19.56 -7.28
CA GLU A 142 38.65 18.49 -7.63
C GLU A 142 38.59 17.38 -6.58
N ALA A 143 38.78 16.13 -7.00
CA ALA A 143 38.94 15.00 -6.10
C ALA A 143 40.05 14.07 -6.59
N ASN A 144 40.95 13.71 -5.68
CA ASN A 144 42.14 12.92 -5.95
C ASN A 144 42.17 11.67 -5.07
N LEU A 145 42.40 10.51 -5.68
CA LEU A 145 42.55 9.22 -5.00
C LEU A 145 44.00 9.05 -4.54
N PHE A 146 44.18 8.47 -3.35
CA PHE A 146 45.47 8.15 -2.73
C PHE A 146 45.42 6.76 -2.06
N GLY A 147 46.57 6.29 -1.57
CA GLY A 147 46.67 5.14 -0.68
C GLY A 147 46.79 3.79 -1.39
N SER A 148 46.37 2.71 -0.72
CA SER A 148 46.64 1.33 -1.16
C SER A 148 45.85 0.89 -2.41
N ILE A 149 44.88 1.68 -2.85
CA ILE A 149 44.16 1.42 -4.11
C ILE A 149 44.98 1.81 -5.34
N LEU A 150 45.98 2.69 -5.18
CA LEU A 150 46.92 3.07 -6.23
C LEU A 150 48.24 2.28 -6.14
N HIS A 151 48.58 1.79 -4.95
CA HIS A 151 49.84 1.10 -4.70
C HIS A 151 49.62 -0.23 -3.98
N ASP A 152 50.08 -1.31 -4.61
CA ASP A 152 50.02 -2.66 -4.05
C ASP A 152 50.85 -2.82 -2.76
N ASN A 153 51.81 -1.92 -2.52
CA ASN A 153 52.79 -2.00 -1.44
C ASN A 153 52.40 -1.24 -0.16
N TYR A 154 51.20 -0.63 -0.10
CA TYR A 154 50.76 0.08 1.09
C TYR A 154 50.03 -0.88 2.07
N PRO A 155 50.44 -0.94 3.35
CA PRO A 155 49.90 -1.91 4.32
C PRO A 155 48.50 -1.57 4.86
N THR A 156 47.92 -0.43 4.46
CA THR A 156 46.60 0.01 4.91
C THR A 156 45.50 -0.55 4.00
N ASN A 157 44.36 -0.96 4.58
CA ASN A 157 43.24 -1.51 3.81
C ASN A 157 42.22 -0.42 3.43
N ASP A 158 42.69 0.82 3.35
CA ASP A 158 41.87 2.01 3.37
C ASP A 158 42.08 2.79 2.07
N VAL A 159 41.03 3.45 1.61
CA VAL A 159 41.05 4.28 0.40
C VAL A 159 41.07 5.73 0.84
N ASP A 160 42.12 6.45 0.48
CA ASP A 160 42.26 7.86 0.78
C ASP A 160 41.76 8.69 -0.40
N VAL A 161 40.97 9.72 -0.10
CA VAL A 161 40.47 10.67 -1.08
C VAL A 161 40.69 12.08 -0.56
N VAL A 162 41.31 12.91 -1.37
CA VAL A 162 41.42 14.35 -1.12
C VAL A 162 40.39 15.08 -1.97
N ILE A 163 39.53 15.87 -1.33
CA ILE A 163 38.46 16.62 -1.97
C ILE A 163 38.73 18.11 -1.78
N GLU A 164 38.78 18.82 -2.90
CA GLU A 164 38.84 20.27 -2.91
C GLU A 164 37.45 20.85 -3.20
N TYR A 165 36.98 21.72 -2.32
CA TYR A 165 35.71 22.41 -2.51
C TYR A 165 35.88 23.73 -3.26
N LYS A 166 34.82 24.11 -3.99
CA LYS A 166 34.63 25.46 -4.51
C LYS A 166 34.67 26.49 -3.37
N PRO A 167 34.98 27.76 -3.65
CA PRO A 167 34.83 28.82 -2.67
C PRO A 167 33.36 28.96 -2.28
N ILE A 168 33.01 28.45 -1.11
CA ILE A 168 31.69 28.49 -0.49
C ILE A 168 31.83 28.93 0.97
N SER A 169 30.73 29.30 1.62
CA SER A 169 30.79 29.75 3.02
C SER A 169 31.18 28.62 3.98
N GLU A 170 31.91 28.92 5.05
CA GLU A 170 32.35 27.91 6.05
C GLU A 170 31.20 27.07 6.61
N ARG A 171 30.02 27.68 6.81
CA ARG A 171 28.82 26.96 7.27
C ARG A 171 28.38 25.89 6.26
N GLN A 172 28.47 26.18 4.96
CA GLN A 172 28.16 25.20 3.92
C GLN A 172 29.25 24.13 3.82
N ILE A 173 30.53 24.50 3.96
CA ILE A 173 31.66 23.54 3.97
C ILE A 173 31.45 22.49 5.06
N ALA A 174 31.09 22.91 6.28
CA ALA A 174 30.85 21.99 7.38
C ALA A 174 29.70 21.02 7.08
N ALA A 175 28.59 21.51 6.50
CA ALA A 175 27.46 20.68 6.11
C ALA A 175 27.82 19.66 5.02
N HIS A 176 28.53 20.08 3.96
CA HIS A 176 28.97 19.20 2.88
C HIS A 176 30.03 18.20 3.32
N THR A 177 30.97 18.63 4.17
CA THR A 177 31.99 17.76 4.77
C THR A 177 31.34 16.66 5.60
N ARG A 178 30.35 17.02 6.42
CA ARG A 178 29.58 16.06 7.21
C ARG A 178 28.83 15.07 6.29
N GLN A 179 28.17 15.56 5.25
CA GLN A 179 27.48 14.73 4.29
C GLN A 179 28.42 13.72 3.61
N ILE A 180 29.61 14.15 3.20
CA ILE A 180 30.58 13.25 2.57
C ILE A 180 31.18 12.27 3.58
N ARG A 181 31.61 12.73 4.75
CA ARG A 181 32.18 11.86 5.80
C ARG A 181 31.20 10.82 6.32
N GLU A 182 29.94 11.19 6.56
CA GLU A 182 28.98 10.27 7.19
C GLU A 182 28.28 9.41 6.15
N ARG A 183 27.85 9.98 5.02
CA ARG A 183 27.01 9.26 4.05
C ARG A 183 27.83 8.59 2.97
N VAL A 184 28.73 9.32 2.31
CA VAL A 184 29.50 8.77 1.20
C VAL A 184 30.49 7.71 1.70
N ALA A 185 31.17 7.95 2.83
CA ALA A 185 32.09 6.96 3.38
C ALA A 185 31.36 5.68 3.83
N ALA A 186 30.20 5.79 4.48
CA ALA A 186 29.41 4.61 4.88
C ALA A 186 28.87 3.84 3.67
N GLU A 187 28.41 4.53 2.62
CA GLU A 187 27.99 3.88 1.37
C GLU A 187 29.18 3.21 0.65
N PHE A 188 30.36 3.83 0.69
CA PHE A 188 31.59 3.27 0.12
C PHE A 188 32.02 1.99 0.86
N GLU A 189 32.04 2.00 2.19
CA GLU A 189 32.39 0.82 2.99
C GLU A 189 31.42 -0.34 2.75
N ARG A 190 30.12 -0.05 2.62
CA ARG A 190 29.12 -1.06 2.22
C ARG A 190 29.32 -1.58 0.81
N THR A 191 29.74 -0.72 -0.12
CA THR A 191 29.88 -1.07 -1.54
C THR A 191 31.16 -1.83 -1.82
N PHE A 192 32.27 -1.49 -1.15
CA PHE A 192 33.61 -1.99 -1.47
C PHE A 192 34.28 -2.78 -0.33
N GLY A 193 33.69 -2.81 0.87
CA GLY A 193 34.28 -3.48 2.03
C GLY A 193 35.56 -2.80 2.55
N LYS A 194 35.85 -1.58 2.11
CA LYS A 194 37.03 -0.79 2.49
C LYS A 194 36.60 0.55 3.09
N ARG A 195 37.38 1.06 4.03
CA ARG A 195 37.11 2.38 4.62
C ARG A 195 37.53 3.48 3.66
N LEU A 196 36.71 4.53 3.55
CA LEU A 196 37.02 5.73 2.78
C LEU A 196 37.45 6.85 3.73
N HIS A 197 38.70 7.26 3.65
CA HIS A 197 39.24 8.40 4.39
C HIS A 197 39.24 9.64 3.50
N ALA A 198 38.29 10.53 3.76
CA ALA A 198 38.17 11.79 3.04
C ALA A 198 38.88 12.93 3.80
N THR A 199 39.84 13.56 3.13
CA THR A 199 40.51 14.80 3.55
C THR A 199 40.00 15.95 2.70
N PHE A 200 39.69 17.07 3.33
CA PHE A 200 39.01 18.20 2.69
C PHE A 200 39.89 19.44 2.71
N PHE A 201 39.95 20.13 1.58
CA PHE A 201 40.59 21.43 1.44
C PHE A 201 39.63 22.42 0.80
N CYS A 202 39.70 23.67 1.24
CA CYS A 202 39.03 24.76 0.56
C CYS A 202 39.92 25.27 -0.60
N ALA A 203 39.32 25.84 -1.65
CA ALA A 203 40.06 26.36 -2.80
C ALA A 203 41.12 27.43 -2.45
N ASN A 204 41.00 28.11 -1.30
CA ASN A 204 41.97 29.07 -0.79
C ASN A 204 43.11 28.43 0.03
N GLU A 205 43.07 27.13 0.30
CA GLU A 205 44.10 26.38 1.04
C GLU A 205 45.10 25.66 0.11
N GLY A 206 45.31 26.19 -1.10
CA GLY A 206 46.14 25.57 -2.14
C GLY A 206 47.52 25.12 -1.65
N GLU A 207 48.21 25.96 -0.87
CA GLU A 207 49.54 25.65 -0.32
C GLU A 207 49.50 24.44 0.63
N ARG A 208 48.50 24.35 1.52
CA ARG A 208 48.34 23.22 2.45
C ARG A 208 48.02 21.93 1.70
N ARG A 209 47.25 22.04 0.61
CA ARG A 209 46.93 20.91 -0.29
C ARG A 209 48.18 20.40 -0.99
N GLU A 210 49.00 21.29 -1.54
CA GLU A 210 50.27 20.92 -2.20
C GLU A 210 51.25 20.26 -1.21
N GLN A 211 51.37 20.79 0.00
CA GLN A 211 52.15 20.17 1.08
C GLN A 211 51.60 18.80 1.50
N PHE A 212 50.29 18.57 1.39
CA PHE A 212 49.70 17.25 1.60
C PHE A 212 50.08 16.31 0.45
N PHE A 213 49.95 16.74 -0.81
CA PHE A 213 50.28 15.92 -1.98
C PHE A 213 51.75 15.52 -1.98
N ALA A 214 52.65 16.44 -1.66
CA ALA A 214 54.08 16.17 -1.55
C ALA A 214 54.41 15.09 -0.49
N ARG A 215 53.60 14.96 0.57
CA ARG A 215 53.79 13.95 1.62
C ARG A 215 53.08 12.64 1.33
N ALA A 216 51.88 12.71 0.74
CA ALA A 216 51.04 11.56 0.46
C ALA A 216 51.54 10.76 -0.76
N GLY A 217 52.25 11.42 -1.69
CA GLY A 217 52.87 10.77 -2.85
C GLY A 217 52.02 10.80 -4.11
N GLU A 218 52.09 9.73 -4.90
CA GLU A 218 51.36 9.62 -6.17
C GLU A 218 49.84 9.62 -5.94
N HIS A 219 49.12 10.18 -6.90
CA HIS A 219 47.67 10.31 -6.87
C HIS A 219 47.05 10.23 -8.25
N GLU A 220 45.76 9.94 -8.26
CA GLU A 220 44.95 9.91 -9.48
C GLU A 220 43.80 10.90 -9.36
N VAL A 221 43.65 11.76 -10.36
CA VAL A 221 42.52 12.70 -10.45
C VAL A 221 41.25 11.91 -10.81
N VAL A 222 40.32 11.83 -9.87
CA VAL A 222 39.03 11.13 -10.02
C VAL A 222 37.97 12.05 -10.59
N PHE A 223 38.03 13.32 -10.20
CA PHE A 223 37.10 14.35 -10.62
C PHE A 223 37.87 15.67 -10.71
N SER A 224 37.67 16.39 -11.80
CA SER A 224 38.11 17.78 -11.93
C SER A 224 37.06 18.50 -12.74
N GLU A 225 36.57 19.61 -12.22
CA GLU A 225 35.67 20.48 -12.96
C GLU A 225 36.47 21.23 -14.02
N SER A 226 36.10 21.00 -15.29
CA SER A 226 36.70 21.64 -16.47
C SER A 226 36.18 23.06 -16.68
#